data_AF-A0A7C3GH75-F1
#
_entry.id   AF-A0A7C3GH75-F1
#
_cell.length_a   1.000
_cell.length_b   1.000
_cell.length_c   1.000
_cell.angle_alpha   90.00
_cell.angle_beta   90.00
_cell.angle_gamma   90.00
#
_symmetry.space_group_name_H-M   'P 1'
#
loop_
_entity.id
_entity.type
_entity.pdbx_description
1 polymer ?
#
loop_
_entity_poly.entity_id
_entity_poly.type
_entity_poly.pdbx_seq_one_letter_code
_entity_poly.pdbx_strand_id
1 'polypeptide(L)'
;MNLPFNIAKRYIFSKKSTNAINVISGISVFGIAIGVTVMILLFSVFNGLEDLLTGFFNTYNPDVKVVPVFGKTFVQDSIDLAQLEQLDGVAFVSKTLEEVAFFEYGDDQAFGIIKGVDENFE
;
A
#
# COMPACT_ATOMS: atom_id res chain seq x y z
N MET A 1 8.11 -39.93 -26.59
CA MET A 1 6.95 -40.56 -25.91
C MET A 1 7.14 -40.47 -24.41
N ASN A 2 6.41 -39.61 -23.70
CA ASN A 2 6.48 -39.56 -22.23
C ASN A 2 5.60 -40.65 -21.63
N LEU A 3 6.17 -41.86 -21.55
CA LEU A 3 5.55 -43.04 -20.95
C LEU A 3 5.00 -42.75 -19.53
N PRO A 4 5.72 -42.02 -18.64
CA PRO A 4 5.23 -41.71 -17.30
C PRO A 4 3.96 -40.85 -17.30
N PHE A 5 3.88 -39.85 -18.19
CA PHE A 5 2.71 -38.97 -18.32
C PHE A 5 1.48 -39.72 -18.82
N ASN A 6 1.66 -40.62 -19.81
CA ASN A 6 0.58 -41.44 -20.35
C ASN A 6 0.01 -42.41 -19.31
N ILE A 7 0.87 -42.93 -18.42
CA ILE A 7 0.46 -43.78 -17.30
C ILE A 7 -0.28 -42.92 -16.26
N ALA A 8 0.27 -41.79 -15.83
CA ALA A 8 -0.37 -40.90 -14.85
C ALA A 8 -1.76 -40.41 -15.30
N LYS A 9 -1.90 -39.96 -16.56
CA LYS A 9 -3.17 -39.53 -17.13
C LYS A 9 -4.23 -40.64 -17.13
N ARG A 10 -3.82 -41.88 -17.42
CA ARG A 10 -4.71 -43.04 -17.36
C ARG A 10 -5.25 -43.27 -15.94
N TYR A 11 -4.44 -43.09 -14.91
CA TYR A 11 -4.87 -43.30 -13.51
C TYR A 11 -5.72 -42.15 -12.94
N ILE A 12 -5.61 -40.92 -13.45
CA ILE A 12 -6.41 -39.78 -13.00
C ILE A 12 -7.80 -39.75 -13.67
N PHE A 13 -7.91 -40.21 -14.93
CA PHE A 13 -9.12 -40.04 -15.75
C PHE A 13 -9.82 -41.34 -16.20
N SER A 14 -9.41 -42.53 -15.74
CA SER A 14 -9.96 -43.83 -16.20
C SER A 14 -11.30 -44.20 -15.53
N LYS A 15 -12.30 -44.60 -16.33
CA LYS A 15 -13.71 -44.80 -15.89
C LYS A 15 -14.11 -46.20 -15.41
N LYS A 16 -13.27 -47.24 -15.49
CA LYS A 16 -13.77 -48.64 -15.43
C LYS A 16 -13.35 -49.55 -14.26
N SER A 17 -12.41 -49.19 -13.38
CA SER A 17 -12.03 -50.07 -12.25
C SER A 17 -11.30 -49.39 -11.08
N THR A 18 -10.82 -48.16 -11.26
CA THR A 18 -10.02 -47.41 -10.26
C THR A 18 -10.76 -46.17 -9.74
N ASN A 19 -12.10 -46.24 -9.61
CA ASN A 19 -12.92 -45.09 -9.21
C ASN A 19 -12.48 -44.48 -7.88
N ALA A 20 -12.07 -45.31 -6.91
CA ALA A 20 -11.52 -44.83 -5.64
C ALA A 20 -10.25 -43.98 -5.82
N ILE A 21 -9.36 -44.34 -6.75
CA ILE A 21 -8.14 -43.59 -7.05
C ILE A 21 -8.48 -42.24 -7.68
N ASN A 22 -9.44 -42.19 -8.62
CA ASN A 22 -9.89 -40.93 -9.22
C ASN A 22 -10.53 -40.01 -8.17
N VAL A 23 -11.33 -40.56 -7.25
CA VAL A 23 -11.98 -39.80 -6.18
C VAL A 23 -10.95 -39.22 -5.21
N ILE A 24 -10.00 -40.04 -4.73
CA ILE A 24 -8.93 -39.57 -3.84
C ILE A 24 -8.09 -38.50 -4.56
N SER A 25 -7.70 -38.75 -5.81
CA SER A 25 -6.93 -37.79 -6.61
C SER A 25 -7.69 -36.48 -6.82
N GLY A 26 -9.00 -36.55 -7.06
CA GLY A 26 -9.87 -35.38 -7.19
C GLY A 26 -9.96 -34.57 -5.91
N ILE A 27 -10.15 -35.23 -4.76
CA ILE A 27 -10.16 -34.56 -3.44
C ILE A 27 -8.81 -33.92 -3.15
N SER A 28 -7.69 -34.60 -3.44
CA SER A 28 -6.36 -34.03 -3.26
C SER A 28 -6.12 -32.79 -4.12
N VAL A 29 -6.48 -32.84 -5.41
CA VAL A 29 -6.35 -31.69 -6.31
C VAL A 29 -7.25 -30.55 -5.85
N PHE A 30 -8.49 -30.83 -5.43
CA PHE A 30 -9.41 -29.82 -4.94
C PHE A 30 -8.92 -29.16 -3.65
N GLY A 31 -8.40 -29.93 -2.70
CA GLY A 31 -7.82 -29.40 -1.47
C GLY A 31 -6.63 -28.48 -1.73
N ILE A 32 -5.72 -28.89 -2.63
CA ILE A 32 -4.58 -28.06 -3.05
C ILE A 32 -5.07 -26.79 -3.77
N ALA A 33 -6.04 -26.93 -4.68
CA ALA A 33 -6.58 -25.81 -5.43
C ALA A 33 -7.21 -24.75 -4.50
N ILE A 34 -7.98 -25.18 -3.49
CA ILE A 34 -8.53 -24.25 -2.49
C ILE A 34 -7.40 -23.54 -1.74
N GLY A 35 -6.42 -24.28 -1.23
CA GLY A 35 -5.31 -23.69 -0.48
C GLY A 35 -4.54 -22.64 -1.28
N VAL A 36 -4.23 -22.96 -2.55
CA VAL A 36 -3.57 -22.02 -3.47
C VAL A 36 -4.47 -20.82 -3.76
N THR A 37 -5.76 -21.02 -3.98
CA THR A 37 -6.71 -19.93 -4.26
C THR A 37 -6.80 -18.95 -3.09
N VAL A 38 -6.86 -19.47 -1.85
CA VAL A 38 -6.87 -18.63 -0.64
C VAL A 38 -5.59 -17.80 -0.55
N MET A 39 -4.42 -18.40 -0.81
CA MET A 39 -3.15 -17.67 -0.80
C MET A 39 -3.10 -16.58 -1.86
N ILE A 40 -3.53 -16.86 -3.09
CA ILE A 40 -3.59 -15.87 -4.18
C ILE A 40 -4.47 -14.69 -3.79
N LEU A 41 -5.66 -14.95 -3.26
CA LEU A 41 -6.58 -13.90 -2.83
C LEU A 41 -5.98 -13.06 -1.69
N LEU A 42 -5.37 -13.72 -0.71
CA LEU A 42 -4.78 -13.05 0.45
C LEU A 42 -3.64 -12.12 0.02
N PHE A 43 -2.72 -12.58 -0.83
CA PHE A 43 -1.65 -11.74 -1.35
C PHE A 43 -2.17 -10.63 -2.26
N SER A 44 -3.23 -10.87 -3.05
CA SER A 44 -3.84 -9.82 -3.86
C SER A 44 -4.43 -8.69 -3.00
N VAL A 45 -5.09 -9.02 -1.88
CA VAL A 45 -5.61 -8.03 -0.95
C VAL A 45 -4.48 -7.28 -0.26
N PHE A 46 -3.41 -7.96 0.16
CA PHE A 46 -2.26 -7.32 0.77
C PHE A 46 -1.53 -6.38 -0.19
N ASN A 47 -1.31 -6.78 -1.44
CA ASN A 47 -0.70 -5.90 -2.44
C ASN A 47 -1.56 -4.64 -2.65
N GLY A 48 -2.87 -4.81 -2.83
CA GLY A 48 -3.77 -3.66 -3.00
C GLY A 48 -3.82 -2.76 -1.76
N LEU A 49 -3.78 -3.34 -0.56
CA LEU A 49 -3.72 -2.57 0.68
C LEU A 49 -2.38 -1.84 0.84
N GLU A 50 -1.26 -2.48 0.49
CA GLU A 50 0.08 -1.88 0.50
C GLU A 50 0.16 -0.68 -0.43
N ASP A 51 -0.36 -0.80 -1.65
CA ASP A 51 -0.42 0.31 -2.61
C ASP A 51 -1.26 1.47 -2.08
N LEU A 52 -2.42 1.18 -1.48
CA LEU A 52 -3.28 2.18 -0.87
C LEU A 52 -2.56 2.89 0.29
N LEU A 53 -1.99 2.13 1.23
CA LEU A 53 -1.29 2.69 2.38
C LEU A 53 -0.11 3.56 1.91
N THR A 54 0.72 3.05 1.00
CA THR A 54 1.87 3.78 0.45
C THR A 54 1.43 5.07 -0.24
N GLY A 55 0.36 5.04 -1.03
CA GLY A 55 -0.21 6.24 -1.66
C GLY A 55 -0.67 7.29 -0.65
N PHE A 56 -1.38 6.88 0.40
CA PHE A 56 -1.80 7.78 1.48
C PHE A 56 -0.61 8.41 2.22
N PHE A 57 0.44 7.64 2.51
CA PHE A 57 1.60 8.17 3.24
C PHE A 57 2.44 9.13 2.39
N ASN A 58 2.63 8.84 1.10
CA ASN A 58 3.48 9.64 0.22
C ASN A 58 2.86 10.98 -0.18
N THR A 59 1.53 11.08 -0.26
CA THR A 59 0.87 12.32 -0.70
C THR A 59 0.92 13.42 0.38
N TYR A 60 0.99 13.04 1.65
CA TYR A 60 0.91 13.99 2.77
C TYR A 60 2.25 14.23 3.48
N ASN A 61 3.28 13.45 3.17
CA ASN A 61 4.59 13.54 3.83
C ASN A 61 5.69 13.72 2.79
N PRO A 62 6.44 14.83 2.85
CA PRO A 62 7.64 14.99 2.03
C PRO A 62 8.73 14.03 2.50
N ASP A 63 9.66 13.67 1.61
CA ASP A 63 10.83 12.85 1.93
C ASP A 63 11.66 13.43 3.09
N VAL A 64 11.71 14.77 3.16
CA VAL A 64 12.38 15.51 4.22
C VAL A 64 11.46 16.61 4.72
N LYS A 65 11.17 16.61 6.03
CA LYS A 65 10.43 17.67 6.71
C LYS A 65 11.32 18.39 7.71
N VAL A 66 11.41 19.71 7.60
CA VAL A 66 12.11 20.54 8.58
C VAL A 66 11.12 21.06 9.61
N VAL A 67 11.42 20.84 10.89
CA VAL A 67 10.59 21.26 12.02
C VAL A 67 11.43 22.01 13.06
N PRO A 68 10.85 22.97 13.79
CA PRO A 68 11.57 23.65 14.85
C PRO A 68 11.89 22.67 16.00
N VAL A 69 13.12 22.74 16.54
CA VAL A 69 13.51 21.95 17.73
C VAL A 69 12.81 22.48 18.99
N PHE A 70 12.59 23.79 19.06
CA PHE A 70 11.93 24.47 20.17
C PHE A 70 10.89 25.47 19.66
N GLY A 71 9.74 25.54 20.34
CA GLY A 71 8.64 26.42 19.96
C GLY A 71 7.74 25.82 18.86
N LYS A 72 6.75 26.59 18.41
CA LYS A 72 5.77 26.16 17.40
C LYS A 72 6.21 26.47 15.97
N THR A 73 7.00 27.52 15.77
CA THR A 73 7.43 28.01 14.45
C THR A 73 8.91 28.41 14.49
N PHE A 74 9.50 28.58 13.32
CA PHE A 74 10.84 29.14 13.14
C PHE A 74 10.81 30.27 12.12
N VAL A 75 11.81 31.15 12.17
CA VAL A 75 11.94 32.26 11.21
C VAL A 75 12.47 31.71 9.90
N GLN A 76 11.83 32.05 8.78
CA GLN A 76 12.24 31.56 7.45
C GLN A 76 13.75 31.77 7.18
N ASP A 77 14.30 32.91 7.60
CA ASP A 77 15.71 33.28 7.42
C ASP A 77 16.71 32.35 8.14
N SER A 78 16.25 31.45 9.02
CA SER A 78 17.13 30.43 9.60
C SER A 78 17.57 29.37 8.58
N ILE A 79 16.94 29.34 7.40
CA ILE A 79 17.20 28.38 6.33
C ILE A 79 17.36 29.14 5.02
N ASP A 80 18.46 28.91 4.31
CA ASP A 80 18.64 29.42 2.95
C ASP A 80 17.86 28.55 1.95
N LEU A 81 16.60 28.93 1.71
CA LEU A 81 15.72 28.22 0.77
C LEU A 81 16.27 28.22 -0.66
N ALA A 82 16.95 29.30 -1.07
CA ALA A 82 17.49 29.42 -2.43
C ALA A 82 18.63 28.43 -2.66
N GLN A 83 19.45 28.16 -1.64
CA GLN A 83 20.44 27.09 -1.71
C GLN A 83 19.79 25.71 -1.77
N LEU A 84 18.73 25.47 -0.97
CA LEU A 84 18.03 24.18 -0.97
C LEU A 84 17.39 23.86 -2.32
N GLU A 85 16.75 24.84 -2.96
CA GLU A 85 16.16 24.69 -4.29
C GLU A 85 17.21 24.44 -5.40
N GLN A 86 18.48 24.79 -5.15
CA GLN A 86 19.59 24.57 -6.10
C GLN A 86 20.34 23.25 -5.87
N LEU A 87 20.02 22.50 -4.81
CA LEU A 87 20.67 21.22 -4.54
C LEU A 87 20.22 20.15 -5.54
N ASP A 88 21.19 19.44 -6.11
CA ASP A 88 20.91 18.29 -6.97
C ASP A 88 20.11 17.22 -6.20
N GLY A 89 18.92 16.90 -6.71
CA GLY A 89 18.00 15.93 -6.11
C GLY A 89 16.82 16.53 -5.34
N VAL A 90 16.81 17.85 -5.10
CA VAL A 90 15.62 18.53 -4.57
C VAL A 90 14.69 18.88 -5.73
N ALA A 91 13.53 18.23 -5.80
CA ALA A 91 12.55 18.50 -6.85
C ALA A 91 11.72 19.75 -6.56
N PHE A 92 11.22 19.86 -5.32
CA PHE A 92 10.37 20.96 -4.87
C PHE A 92 10.62 21.25 -3.39
N VAL A 93 10.42 22.50 -3.01
CA VAL A 93 10.40 22.95 -1.62
C VAL A 93 9.08 23.66 -1.39
N SER A 94 8.36 23.25 -0.35
CA SER A 94 7.10 23.86 0.05
C SER A 94 7.14 24.26 1.52
N LYS A 95 6.54 25.41 1.81
CA LYS A 95 6.39 25.98 3.15
C LYS A 95 5.00 25.67 3.67
N THR A 96 4.96 25.13 4.88
CA THR A 96 3.70 24.83 5.57
C THR A 96 3.66 25.41 6.97
N LEU A 97 2.49 25.83 7.40
CA LEU A 97 2.21 26.24 8.78
C LEU A 97 1.01 25.45 9.31
N GLU A 98 1.16 24.79 10.45
CA GLU A 98 0.11 24.00 11.08
C GLU A 98 -0.29 24.64 12.42
N GLU A 99 -1.59 24.74 12.71
CA GLU A 99 -2.10 25.14 14.02
C GLU A 99 -3.37 24.36 14.37
N VAL A 100 -3.65 24.20 15.66
CA VAL A 100 -4.91 23.61 16.13
C VAL A 100 -5.99 24.70 16.10
N ALA A 101 -7.07 24.44 15.38
CA ALA A 101 -8.21 25.33 15.26
C ALA A 101 -9.49 24.67 15.77
N PHE A 102 -10.41 25.51 16.24
CA PHE A 102 -11.78 25.12 16.54
C PHE A 102 -12.64 25.34 15.29
N PHE A 103 -13.34 24.29 14.87
CA PHE A 103 -14.23 24.28 13.73
C PHE A 103 -15.67 24.17 14.21
N GLU A 104 -16.53 24.99 13.62
CA GLU A 104 -17.97 25.00 13.89
C GLU A 104 -18.71 25.04 12.57
N TYR A 105 -19.65 24.12 12.40
CA TYR A 105 -20.53 24.08 11.23
C TYR A 105 -21.93 23.64 11.65
N GLY A 106 -22.90 24.57 11.61
CA GLY A 106 -24.22 24.32 12.16
C GLY A 106 -24.14 24.13 13.68
N ASP A 107 -24.68 23.01 14.18
CA ASP A 107 -24.63 22.62 15.59
C ASP A 107 -23.43 21.71 15.92
N ASP A 108 -22.62 21.33 14.92
CA ASP A 108 -21.46 20.47 15.09
C ASP A 108 -20.19 21.28 15.38
N GLN A 109 -19.48 20.90 16.43
CA GLN A 109 -18.25 21.53 16.90
C GLN A 109 -17.13 20.51 17.04
N ALA A 110 -15.94 20.84 16.51
CA ALA A 110 -14.79 19.95 16.57
C ALA A 110 -13.47 20.75 16.66
N PHE A 111 -12.46 20.16 17.30
CA PHE A 111 -11.08 20.64 17.17
C PHE A 111 -10.38 19.87 16.07
N GLY A 112 -9.58 20.56 15.26
CA GLY A 112 -8.79 19.95 14.19
C GLY A 112 -7.51 20.72 13.91
N ILE A 113 -6.70 20.21 13.00
CA ILE A 113 -5.47 20.90 12.55
C ILE A 113 -5.80 21.62 11.25
N ILE A 114 -5.53 22.93 11.21
CA ILE A 114 -5.50 23.69 9.96
C ILE A 114 -4.06 23.77 9.47
N LYS A 115 -3.84 23.47 8.19
CA LYS A 115 -2.54 23.58 7.52
C LYS A 115 -2.61 24.63 6.43
N GLY A 116 -1.87 25.72 6.58
CA GLY A 116 -1.55 26.63 5.50
C GLY A 116 -0.42 26.05 4.64
N VAL A 117 -0.59 26.07 3.32
CA VAL A 117 0.37 25.57 2.33
C VAL A 117 0.63 26.63 1.27
N ASP A 118 1.78 26.56 0.61
CA ASP A 118 2.08 27.39 -0.55
C ASP A 118 1.69 26.70 -1.88
N GLU A 119 1.92 27.39 -2.99
CA GLU A 119 1.56 26.91 -4.34
C GLU A 119 2.37 25.67 -4.78
N ASN A 120 3.52 25.41 -4.15
CA ASN A 120 4.42 24.30 -4.49
C ASN A 120 4.11 23.02 -3.68
N PHE A 121 2.99 22.98 -2.95
CA PHE A 121 2.66 21.88 -2.06
C PHE A 121 2.04 20.66 -2.77
N GLU A 122 1.42 20.83 -3.94
CA GLU A 122 0.80 19.76 -4.74
C GLU A 122 1.73 19.13 -5.78
#